data_AF-A0A973SXQ6-F1
#
_entry.id   AF-A0A973SXQ6-F1
#
_cell.length_a   1.000
_cell.length_b   1.000
_cell.length_c   1.000
_cell.angle_alpha   90.00
_cell.angle_beta   90.00
_cell.angle_gamma   90.00
#
_symmetry.space_group_name_H-M   'P 1'
#
loop_
_entity.id
_entity.type
_entity.pdbx_description
1 polymer ?
#
loop_
_entity_poly.entity_id
_entity_poly.type
_entity_poly.pdbx_seq_one_letter_code
_entity_poly.pdbx_strand_id
1 'polypeptide(L)' 'MHELNCPACHGRRNHKHQLCPACWRALPAATRGRLALNDPYAHIRRHQLRAQLKDHTPLGVIRVSR' A
#
# COMPACT_ATOMS: atom_id res chain seq x y z
N MET A 1 -21.74 0.12 6.35
CA MET A 1 -21.00 0.01 5.07
C MET A 1 -19.62 0.59 5.31
N HIS A 2 -18.54 -0.22 5.32
CA HIS A 2 -17.20 0.33 5.51
C HIS A 2 -16.78 0.98 4.20
N GLU A 3 -16.76 2.31 4.19
CA GLU A 3 -16.26 3.10 3.08
C GLU A 3 -14.83 2.66 2.75
N LEU A 4 -14.65 2.07 1.56
CA LEU A 4 -13.35 1.63 1.09
C LEU A 4 -12.55 2.81 0.58
N ASN A 5 -12.09 3.61 1.52
CA ASN A 5 -11.22 4.72 1.22
C ASN A 5 -9.77 4.23 1.16
N CYS A 6 -9.05 4.69 0.16
CA CYS A 6 -7.62 4.47 0.03
C CYS A 6 -6.91 5.23 1.16
N PRO A 7 -6.11 4.58 2.00
CA PRO A 7 -5.43 5.28 3.10
C PRO A 7 -4.41 6.33 2.64
N ALA A 8 -4.05 6.36 1.35
CA ALA A 8 -3.08 7.29 0.80
C ALA A 8 -3.71 8.57 0.18
N CYS A 9 -4.90 8.45 -0.41
CA CYS A 9 -5.52 9.55 -1.15
C CYS A 9 -7.01 9.73 -0.85
N HIS A 10 -7.56 8.92 0.05
CA HIS A 10 -8.99 8.84 0.38
C HIS A 10 -9.92 8.50 -0.80
N GLY A 11 -9.38 8.23 -2.00
CA GLY A 11 -10.16 7.79 -3.15
C GLY A 11 -10.71 6.36 -3.00
N ARG A 12 -11.66 5.98 -3.85
CA ARG A 12 -12.25 4.64 -3.83
C ARG A 12 -11.18 3.56 -4.11
N ARG A 13 -11.05 2.60 -3.20
CA ARG A 13 -10.31 1.34 -3.44
C ARG A 13 -11.26 0.16 -3.56
N ASN A 14 -10.80 -0.95 -4.12
CA ASN A 14 -11.55 -2.22 -4.14
C ASN A 14 -11.38 -2.96 -2.80
N HIS A 15 -12.41 -3.71 -2.36
CA HIS A 15 -12.42 -4.43 -1.06
C HIS A 15 -11.26 -5.42 -0.94
N LYS A 16 -10.81 -5.96 -2.08
CA LYS A 16 -9.71 -6.93 -2.19
C LYS A 16 -8.32 -6.30 -2.23
N HIS A 17 -8.22 -4.98 -2.42
CA HIS A 17 -6.93 -4.28 -2.57
C HIS A 17 -6.62 -3.38 -1.38
N GLN A 18 -5.33 -3.29 -1.00
CA GLN A 18 -4.88 -2.42 0.08
C GLN A 18 -4.90 -0.93 -0.33
N LEU A 19 -4.72 -0.64 -1.63
CA LEU A 19 -4.70 0.70 -2.20
C LEU A 19 -5.63 0.78 -3.42
N CYS A 20 -5.98 2.00 -3.81
CA CYS A 20 -6.60 2.24 -5.11
C CYS A 20 -5.58 2.02 -6.26
N PRO A 21 -6.03 1.78 -7.50
CA PRO A 21 -5.13 1.53 -8.63
C PRO A 21 -4.14 2.67 -8.90
N ALA A 22 -4.56 3.92 -8.68
CA ALA A 22 -3.70 5.10 -8.86
C ALA A 22 -2.55 5.12 -7.84
N CYS A 23 -2.87 4.97 -6.55
CA CYS A 23 -1.84 4.92 -5.51
C CYS A 23 -0.93 3.70 -5.64
N TRP A 24 -1.48 2.56 -6.10
CA TRP A 24 -0.66 1.40 -6.41
C TRP A 24 0.38 1.73 -7.49
N ARG A 25 -0.01 2.37 -8.59
CA ARG A 25 0.90 2.76 -9.69
C ARG A 25 1.93 3.81 -9.28
N ALA A 26 1.61 4.67 -8.31
CA ALA A 26 2.53 5.67 -7.78
C ALA A 26 3.64 5.09 -6.90
N LEU A 27 3.50 3.84 -6.44
CA LEU A 27 4.56 3.16 -5.68
C LEU A 27 5.73 2.80 -6.60
N PRO A 28 6.98 2.86 -6.09
CA PRO A 28 8.16 2.36 -6.78
C PRO A 28 7.97 0.92 -7.25
N ALA A 29 8.48 0.59 -8.45
CA ALA A 29 8.35 -0.76 -9.03
C ALA A 29 8.88 -1.85 -8.08
N ALA A 30 10.01 -1.60 -7.41
CA ALA A 30 10.56 -2.51 -6.41
C ALA A 30 9.61 -2.73 -5.22
N THR A 31 8.99 -1.66 -4.71
CA THR A 31 8.02 -1.72 -3.61
C THR A 31 6.76 -2.47 -4.04
N ARG A 32 6.24 -2.22 -5.25
CA ARG A 32 5.11 -2.97 -5.82
C ARG A 32 5.40 -4.46 -5.95
N GLY A 33 6.57 -4.82 -6.47
CA GLY A 33 7.00 -6.21 -6.61
C GLY A 33 7.00 -6.92 -5.26
N ARG A 34 7.60 -6.30 -4.24
CA ARG A 34 7.62 -6.84 -2.86
C ARG A 34 6.22 -6.97 -2.26
N LEU A 35 5.35 -5.98 -2.44
CA LEU A 35 3.97 -6.03 -1.93
C LEU A 35 3.09 -7.06 -2.66
N ALA A 36 3.44 -7.43 -3.88
CA ALA A 36 2.74 -8.46 -4.66
C ALA A 36 3.16 -9.89 -4.29
N LEU A 37 4.29 -10.08 -3.59
CA LEU A 37 4.72 -11.39 -3.15
C LEU A 37 3.76 -11.95 -2.10
N ASN A 38 3.34 -13.20 -2.29
CA ASN A 38 2.50 -13.93 -1.34
C ASN A 38 3.37 -14.88 -0.51
N ASP A 39 4.16 -14.30 0.38
CA ASP A 39 5.02 -15.04 1.31
C ASP A 39 4.57 -14.82 2.77
N PRO A 40 5.10 -15.58 3.73
CA PRO A 40 4.73 -15.45 5.14
C PRO A 40 4.90 -14.03 5.70
N TYR A 41 5.74 -13.19 5.09
CA TYR A 41 6.00 -11.81 5.50
C TYR A 41 5.09 -10.78 4.81
N ALA A 42 4.15 -11.20 3.96
CA ALA A 42 3.21 -10.29 3.29
C ALA A 42 2.43 -9.40 4.28
N HIS A 43 2.09 -9.94 5.45
CA HIS A 43 1.43 -9.16 6.51
C HIS A 43 2.35 -8.06 7.08
N ILE A 44 3.65 -8.32 7.22
CA ILE A 44 4.65 -7.34 7.69
C ILE A 44 4.75 -6.19 6.70
N ARG A 45 4.85 -6.46 5.39
CA ARG A 45 4.91 -5.40 4.37
C ARG A 45 3.65 -4.56 4.33
N ARG A 46 2.48 -5.18 4.50
CA ARG A 46 1.20 -4.44 4.61
C ARG A 46 1.19 -3.55 5.85
N HIS A 47 1.74 -4.01 6.98
CA HIS A 47 1.89 -3.21 8.18
C HIS A 47 2.85 -2.02 7.96
N GLN A 48 4.02 -2.27 7.36
CA GLN A 48 5.00 -1.22 7.02
C GLN A 48 4.41 -0.17 6.07
N LEU A 49 3.67 -0.60 5.05
CA LEU A 49 2.96 0.29 4.14
C LEU A 49 1.96 1.16 4.90
N ARG A 50 1.12 0.56 5.75
CA ARG A 50 0.13 1.30 6.54
C ARG A 50 0.78 2.30 7.51
N ALA A 51 1.90 1.93 8.13
CA ALA A 51 2.65 2.81 9.02
C ALA A 51 3.16 4.04 8.27
N GLN A 52 3.79 3.85 7.11
CA GLN A 52 4.29 4.96 6.27
C GLN A 52 3.15 5.84 5.74
N LEU A 53 2.01 5.25 5.38
CA LEU A 53 0.82 6.02 4.96
C LEU A 53 0.24 6.84 6.11
N LYS A 54 0.21 6.27 7.32
CA LYS A 54 -0.22 7.00 8.53
C LYS A 54 0.73 8.16 8.85
N ASP A 55 2.00 8.02 8.51
CA ASP A 55 3.03 9.06 8.66
C ASP A 55 3.05 10.05 7.47
N HIS A 56 2.00 10.08 6.66
CA HIS A 56 1.88 10.96 5.49
C HIS A 56 3.06 10.84 4.50
N THR A 57 3.75 9.70 4.50
CA THR A 57 4.91 9.48 3.64
C THR A 57 4.48 9.47 2.18
N PRO A 58 5.13 10.25 1.29
CA PRO A 58 4.79 10.26 -0.12
C PRO A 58 4.97 8.88 -0.76
N LEU A 59 3.99 8.45 -1.55
CA LEU A 59 3.99 7.12 -2.18
C LEU A 59 5.28 6.81 -2.97
N GLY A 60 5.88 7.81 -3.61
CA GLY A 60 7.11 7.66 -4.39
C GLY A 60 8.37 7.35 -3.57
N VAL A 61 8.35 7.58 -2.26
CA VAL A 61 9.47 7.26 -1.36
C VAL A 61 9.20 6.06 -0.45
N ILE A 62 7.98 5.51 -0.48
CA ILE A 62 7.63 4.34 0.33
C ILE A 62 8.48 3.14 -0.06
N ARG A 63 9.15 2.57 0.96
CA ARG A 63 9.97 1.37 0.82
C ARG A 63 9.51 0.31 1.81
N VAL A 64 9.40 -0.93 1.33
CA VAL A 64 9.17 -2.11 2.16
C VAL A 64 10.35 -3.06 1.96
N SER A 65 10.85 -3.67 3.04
CA SER A 65 12.17 -4.34 3.00
C SER A 65 12.10 -5.86 3.11
N ARG A 66 11.06 -6.41 3.73
CA ARG A 66 10.97 -7.82 4.12
C ARG A 66 9.72 -8.45 3.52
#